data_AF-A0A356NIG0-F1
#
_entry.id   AF-A0A356NIG0-F1
#
_cell.length_a   1.000
_cell.length_b   1.000
_cell.length_c   1.000
_cell.angle_alpha   90.00
_cell.angle_beta   90.00
_cell.angle_gamma   90.00
#
_symmetry.space_group_name_H-M   'P 1'
#
loop_
_entity.id
_entity.type
_entity.pdbx_description
1 polymer ?
#
loop_
_entity_poly.entity_id
_entity_poly.type
_entity_poly.pdbx_seq_one_letter_code
_entity_poly.pdbx_strand_id
1 'polypeptide(L)' 'IVQFGGQTPLNLAIGLQENGVNIIGTSPRSIEIAEDRKLFAAMLTKLDIPQPENGLAVNEEEALAASKKVGYPVLVP' A
#
# COMPACT_ATOMS: atom_id res chain seq x y z
N ILE A 1 9.51 -9.57 16.59
CA ILE A 1 9.56 -9.86 15.14
C ILE A 1 8.14 -10.16 14.71
N VAL A 2 7.62 -9.45 13.70
CA VAL A 2 6.21 -9.55 13.26
C VAL A 2 6.08 -9.94 11.77
N GLN A 3 7.19 -10.00 11.04
CA GLN A 3 7.23 -10.10 9.59
C GLN A 3 7.05 -11.54 9.05
N PHE A 4 7.13 -12.57 9.90
CA PHE A 4 7.17 -13.99 9.46
C PHE A 4 5.84 -14.75 9.61
N GLY A 5 4.82 -14.19 10.23
CA GLY A 5 3.56 -14.92 10.50
C GLY A 5 2.42 -14.60 9.52
N GLY A 6 2.72 -14.04 8.35
CA GLY A 6 1.71 -13.64 7.37
C GLY A 6 0.93 -12.39 7.81
N GLN A 7 -0.30 -12.23 7.31
CA GLN A 7 -1.05 -10.98 7.49
C GLN A 7 -1.52 -10.71 8.92
N THR A 8 -1.74 -11.74 9.73
CA THR A 8 -2.22 -11.58 11.11
C THR A 8 -1.28 -10.74 11.98
N PRO A 9 0.02 -11.06 12.12
CA PRO A 9 0.94 -10.21 12.88
C PRO A 9 1.30 -8.89 12.17
N LEU A 10 1.23 -8.82 10.84
CA LEU A 10 1.43 -7.56 10.10
C LEU A 10 0.36 -6.52 10.46
N ASN A 11 -0.90 -6.92 10.46
CA ASN A 11 -2.03 -6.06 10.82
C ASN A 11 -1.96 -5.55 12.27
N LEU A 12 -1.29 -6.29 13.17
CA LEU A 12 -1.12 -5.90 14.57
C LEU A 12 0.12 -5.02 14.81
N ALA A 13 1.03 -4.91 13.84
CA ALA A 13 2.34 -4.31 14.03
C ALA A 13 2.26 -2.83 14.44
N ILE A 14 1.37 -2.05 13.82
CA ILE A 14 1.19 -0.63 14.13
C ILE A 14 0.66 -0.47 15.56
N GLY A 15 -0.43 -1.17 15.90
CA GLY A 15 -1.01 -1.09 17.24
C GLY A 15 -0.05 -1.55 18.34
N LEU A 16 0.77 -2.58 18.09
CA LEU A 16 1.82 -3.01 19.01
C LEU A 16 2.86 -1.91 19.23
N GLN A 17 3.32 -1.25 18.16
CA GLN A 17 4.29 -0.16 18.27
C GLN A 17 3.72 1.04 19.04
N GLU A 18 2.46 1.42 18.78
CA GLU A 18 1.77 2.50 19.49
C GLU A 18 1.62 2.22 20.99
N ASN A 19 1.50 0.95 21.37
CA ASN A 19 1.46 0.50 22.77
C ASN A 19 2.85 0.23 23.37
N GLY A 20 3.92 0.70 22.72
CA GLY A 20 5.28 0.66 23.27
C GLY A 20 6.02 -0.67 23.07
N VAL A 21 5.48 -1.59 22.26
CA VAL A 21 6.19 -2.83 21.93
C VAL A 21 7.31 -2.53 20.95
N ASN A 22 8.54 -2.90 21.31
CA ASN A 22 9.70 -2.74 20.43
C ASN A 22 9.68 -3.80 19.31
N ILE A 23 9.32 -3.37 18.10
CA ILE A 23 9.33 -4.23 16.91
C ILE A 23 10.71 -4.21 16.26
N ILE A 24 11.33 -5.39 16.20
CA ILE A 24 12.64 -5.62 15.58
C ILE A 24 12.46 -6.02 14.12
N GLY A 25 13.33 -5.51 13.22
CA GLY A 25 13.34 -5.79 11.79
C GLY A 25 12.78 -4.61 10.96
N THR A 26 12.12 -4.90 9.83
CA THR A 26 11.42 -3.88 9.04
C THR A 26 10.40 -3.17 9.91
N SER A 27 10.44 -1.83 9.92
CA SER A 27 9.54 -1.03 10.77
C SER A 27 8.07 -1.20 10.34
N PRO A 28 7.11 -1.15 11.27
CA PRO A 28 5.68 -1.19 10.93
C PRO A 28 5.28 -0.10 9.94
N ARG A 29 5.86 1.10 10.06
CA ARG A 29 5.62 2.19 9.10
C ARG A 29 6.12 1.87 7.70
N SER A 30 7.27 1.20 7.57
CA SER A 30 7.79 0.77 6.27
C SER A 30 6.89 -0.28 5.61
N ILE A 31 6.32 -1.18 6.43
CA ILE A 31 5.33 -2.17 5.98
C ILE A 31 4.07 -1.45 5.47
N GLU A 32 3.54 -0.51 6.25
CA GLU A 32 2.36 0.28 5.88
C GLU A 32 2.55 1.03 4.55
N ILE A 33 3.71 1.65 4.34
CA ILE A 33 4.01 2.34 3.09
C ILE A 33 4.04 1.37 1.90
N ALA A 34 4.45 0.12 2.12
CA ALA A 34 4.50 -0.89 1.06
C ALA A 34 3.11 -1.50 0.76
N GLU A 35 2.23 -1.63 1.76
CA GLU A 35 0.90 -2.22 1.59
C GLU A 35 -0.16 -1.21 1.14
N ASP A 36 -0.04 0.07 1.54
CA ASP A 36 -0.95 1.12 1.10
C ASP A 36 -0.58 1.61 -0.31
N ARG A 37 -1.50 1.47 -1.27
CA ARG A 37 -1.27 1.83 -2.66
C ARG A 37 -0.94 3.32 -2.87
N LYS A 38 -1.55 4.22 -2.10
CA LYS A 38 -1.27 5.67 -2.18
C LYS A 38 0.14 5.95 -1.70
N LEU A 39 0.50 5.41 -0.54
CA LEU A 39 1.82 5.61 0.05
C LEU A 39 2.92 4.99 -0.83
N PHE A 40 2.67 3.80 -1.39
CA PHE A 40 3.59 3.13 -2.28
C PHE A 40 3.78 3.91 -3.59
N ALA A 41 2.70 4.34 -4.25
CA ALA A 41 2.79 5.13 -5.47
C ALA A 41 3.51 6.48 -5.25
N ALA A 42 3.28 7.12 -4.09
CA ALA A 42 3.98 8.34 -3.70
C ALA A 42 5.48 8.09 -3.45
N MET A 43 5.85 6.96 -2.83
CA MET A 43 7.24 6.55 -2.64
C MET A 43 7.93 6.35 -4.00
N LEU A 44 7.33 5.61 -4.93
CA LEU A 44 7.89 5.39 -6.26
C LEU A 44 8.11 6.70 -7.01
N THR A 45 7.13 7.61 -6.95
CA THR A 45 7.23 8.95 -7.54
C THR A 45 8.39 9.74 -6.93
N LYS A 46 8.55 9.71 -5.60
CA LYS A 46 9.65 10.37 -4.89
C LYS A 46 11.02 9.82 -5.29
N LEU A 47 11.10 8.54 -5.62
CA LEU A 47 12.33 7.84 -5.99
C LEU A 47 12.60 7.84 -7.50
N ASP A 48 11.75 8.49 -8.30
CA ASP A 48 11.81 8.49 -9.77
C ASP A 48 11.80 7.07 -10.36
N ILE A 49 11.06 6.17 -9.71
CA ILE A 49 10.88 4.79 -10.18
C ILE A 49 9.63 4.75 -11.06
N PRO A 50 9.75 4.36 -12.34
CA PRO A 50 8.61 4.29 -13.24
C PRO A 50 7.61 3.22 -12.76
N GLN A 51 6.33 3.57 -12.83
CA GLN A 51 5.21 2.67 -12.53
C GLN A 51 4.15 2.77 -13.62
N PRO A 52 3.37 1.71 -13.87
CA PRO A 52 2.22 1.78 -14.77
C PRO A 52 1.24 2.87 -14.33
N GLU A 53 0.58 3.50 -15.32
CA GLU A 53 -0.49 4.44 -15.02
C GLU A 53 -1.58 3.73 -14.22
N ASN A 54 -2.02 4.36 -13.14
CA ASN A 54 -2.97 3.78 -12.19
C ASN A 54 -3.96 4.83 -11.69
N GLY A 55 -5.03 4.36 -11.08
CA GLY A 55 -6.05 5.19 -10.45
C GLY A 55 -6.58 4.52 -9.19
N LEU A 56 -7.13 5.34 -8.31
CA LEU A 56 -7.79 4.88 -7.08
C LEU A 56 -9.26 5.18 -7.19
N ALA A 57 -10.07 4.20 -6.83
CA ALA A 57 -11.51 4.30 -6.84
C ALA A 57 -12.08 3.62 -5.60
N VAL A 58 -13.05 4.26 -4.95
CA VAL A 58 -13.82 3.68 -3.83
C VAL A 58 -15.28 3.44 -4.20
N ASN A 59 -15.68 3.79 -5.41
CA ASN A 59 -16.99 3.53 -5.99
C ASN A 59 -16.88 3.25 -7.49
N GLU A 60 -17.99 2.81 -8.09
CA GLU A 60 -18.07 2.41 -9.49
C GLU A 60 -17.78 3.57 -10.46
N GLU A 61 -18.28 4.77 -10.17
CA GLU A 61 -18.11 5.94 -11.03
C GLU A 61 -16.64 6.35 -11.13
N GLU A 62 -15.94 6.40 -10.00
CA GLU A 62 -14.50 6.63 -9.93
C GLU A 62 -13.73 5.53 -10.67
N ALA A 63 -14.13 4.27 -10.54
CA ALA A 63 -13.46 3.16 -11.20
C ALA A 63 -13.59 3.25 -12.73
N LEU A 64 -14.78 3.62 -13.24
CA LEU A 64 -15.02 3.88 -14.66
C LEU A 64 -14.19 5.07 -15.17
N ALA A 65 -14.13 6.16 -14.42
CA ALA A 65 -13.33 7.33 -14.78
C ALA A 65 -11.82 6.99 -14.82
N ALA A 66 -11.32 6.30 -13.80
CA ALA A 66 -9.94 5.83 -13.74
C ALA A 66 -9.61 4.87 -14.90
N SER A 67 -10.50 3.93 -15.21
CA SER A 67 -10.30 2.96 -16.28
C SER A 67 -10.21 3.61 -17.66
N LYS A 68 -11.03 4.63 -17.92
CA LYS A 68 -10.97 5.41 -19.17
C LYS A 68 -9.66 6.19 -19.30
N LYS A 69 -9.12 6.68 -18.19
CA LYS A 69 -7.84 7.39 -18.15
C LYS A 69 -6.66 6.45 -18.39
N VAL A 70 -6.60 5.33 -17.66
CA VAL A 70 -5.52 4.32 -17.77
C VAL A 70 -5.56 3.59 -19.11
N GLY A 71 -6.76 3.36 -19.67
CA GLY A 71 -6.96 2.58 -20.89
C GLY A 71 -7.11 1.09 -20.60
N TYR A 72 -7.93 0.42 -21.40
CA TYR A 72 -8.18 -1.02 -21.26
C TYR A 72 -7.10 -1.87 -21.95
N PRO A 73 -6.84 -3.11 -21.47
CA PRO A 73 -7.44 -3.74 -20.28
C PRO A 73 -6.88 -3.19 -18.96
N VAL A 74 -7.72 -3.17 -17.92
CA VAL A 74 -7.36 -2.72 -16.57
C VAL A 74 -7.36 -3.88 -15.58
N LEU A 75 -6.46 -3.85 -14.60
CA LEU A 75 -6.42 -4.78 -13.48
C LEU A 75 -7.03 -4.13 -12.26
N VAL A 76 -8.06 -4.76 -11.69
CA VAL A 76 -8.67 -4.37 -10.41
C VAL A 76 -8.31 -5.44 -9.37
N PRO A 77 -7.39 -5.13 -8.43
CA PRO A 77 -6.91 -6.07 -7.42
C PRO A 77 -7.74 -6.11 -6.14
#